data_AF-A0A0F9UGE1-F1
#
_entry.id   AF-A0A0F9UGE1-F1
#
_cell.length_a   1.000
_cell.length_b   1.000
_cell.length_c   1.000
_cell.angle_alpha   90.00
_cell.angle_beta   90.00
_cell.angle_gamma   90.00
#
_symmetry.space_group_name_H-M   'P 1'
#
loop_
_entity.id
_entity.type
_entity.pdbx_description
1 polymer ?
#
loop_
_entity_poly.entity_id
_entity_poly.type
_entity_poly.pdbx_seq_one_letter_code
_entity_poly.pdbx_strand_id
1 'polypeptide(L)'
;MDLPILQIDFNYNAFKEYCIRVFSHVSPGSTFLSIRNYKNNWDERSDFSVCFHIDYLNAVRRSFEIVESFKPNRSHTKNNSLTVRSLKSARDDILQSFVLTLGGMNPNYTCEGVYDPILGSDNKPIQGIKLHPGQNVVHINALKFRKKILKQGSYPAVNSSKETIAKRFIMKMTPLSNLVQFKLVPGRFDELTVKRMKIKGI
;
A
#
# COMPACT_ATOMS: atom_id res chain seq x y z
N MET A 1 -14.56 -28.25 -30.09
CA MET A 1 -14.57 -29.05 -28.85
C MET A 1 -13.53 -28.41 -27.94
N ASP A 2 -13.96 -27.42 -27.15
CA ASP A 2 -13.09 -26.73 -26.23
C ASP A 2 -12.92 -27.60 -24.98
N LEU A 3 -11.68 -27.93 -24.65
CA LEU A 3 -11.37 -28.66 -23.43
C LEU A 3 -11.65 -27.75 -22.24
N PRO A 4 -12.36 -28.25 -21.19
CA PRO A 4 -12.55 -27.48 -19.98
C PRO A 4 -11.19 -27.24 -19.33
N ILE A 5 -10.84 -25.97 -19.17
CA ILE A 5 -9.72 -25.55 -18.33
C ILE A 5 -10.07 -26.00 -16.91
N LEU A 6 -9.47 -27.09 -16.45
CA LEU A 6 -9.48 -27.49 -15.05
C LEU A 6 -8.91 -26.31 -14.25
N GLN A 7 -9.79 -25.52 -13.63
CA GLN A 7 -9.43 -24.60 -12.57
C GLN A 7 -8.78 -25.44 -11.48
N ILE A 8 -7.45 -25.40 -11.41
CA ILE A 8 -6.72 -25.87 -10.24
C ILE A 8 -7.19 -24.95 -9.12
N ASP A 9 -8.12 -25.44 -8.31
CA ASP A 9 -8.52 -24.81 -7.06
C ASP A 9 -7.30 -24.79 -6.13
N PHE A 10 -6.40 -23.84 -6.37
CA PHE A 10 -5.41 -23.45 -5.38
C PHE A 10 -6.19 -23.10 -4.12
N ASN A 11 -6.05 -23.90 -3.07
CA ASN A 11 -6.86 -23.78 -1.88
C ASN A 11 -6.53 -22.45 -1.16
N TYR A 12 -7.26 -21.39 -1.52
CA TYR A 12 -7.11 -20.02 -1.00
C TYR A 12 -7.25 -20.01 0.53
N ASN A 13 -8.13 -20.84 1.08
CA ASN A 13 -8.28 -21.00 2.53
C ASN A 13 -6.99 -21.53 3.15
N ALA A 14 -6.45 -22.63 2.64
CA ALA A 14 -5.20 -23.20 3.14
C ALA A 14 -4.03 -22.19 3.02
N PHE A 15 -3.96 -21.43 1.93
CA PHE A 15 -2.93 -20.41 1.75
C PHE A 15 -3.06 -19.24 2.74
N LYS A 16 -4.29 -18.77 2.97
CA LYS A 16 -4.59 -17.75 3.98
C LYS A 16 -4.20 -18.22 5.37
N GLU A 17 -4.63 -19.42 5.78
CA GLU A 17 -4.28 -19.99 7.09
C GLU A 17 -2.76 -20.16 7.24
N TYR A 18 -2.08 -20.58 6.18
CA TYR A 18 -0.61 -20.62 6.15
C TYR A 18 0.01 -19.24 6.39
N CYS A 19 -0.48 -18.21 5.71
CA CYS A 19 0.00 -16.84 5.89
C CYS A 19 -0.23 -16.34 7.32
N ILE A 20 -1.44 -16.51 7.86
CA ILE A 20 -1.79 -16.13 9.24
C ILE A 20 -0.85 -16.83 10.23
N ARG A 21 -0.65 -18.14 10.08
CA ARG A 21 0.25 -18.92 10.93
C ARG A 21 1.70 -18.42 10.84
N VAL A 22 2.20 -18.07 9.66
CA VAL A 22 3.57 -17.52 9.57
C VAL A 22 3.65 -16.16 10.24
N PHE A 23 2.68 -15.27 10.01
CA PHE A 23 2.70 -13.93 10.61
C PHE A 23 2.50 -13.92 12.11
N SER A 24 1.76 -14.87 12.70
CA SER A 24 1.57 -14.92 14.16
C SER A 24 2.86 -15.14 14.94
N HIS A 25 3.92 -15.64 14.29
CA HIS A 25 5.25 -15.83 14.86
C HIS A 25 6.20 -14.65 14.59
N VAL A 26 5.74 -13.63 13.86
CA VAL A 26 6.53 -12.45 13.55
C VAL A 26 6.55 -11.51 14.74
N SER A 27 7.73 -11.37 15.36
CA SER A 27 7.85 -10.48 16.51
C SER A 27 7.53 -9.03 16.13
N PRO A 28 6.94 -8.22 17.03
CA PRO A 28 6.65 -6.80 16.78
C PRO A 28 7.86 -5.96 16.32
N GLY A 29 9.07 -6.28 16.77
CA GLY A 29 10.30 -5.59 16.33
C GLY A 29 10.82 -5.99 14.95
N SER A 30 10.18 -6.93 14.26
CA SER A 30 10.51 -7.26 12.86
C SER A 30 9.85 -6.22 11.96
N THR A 31 10.61 -5.29 11.41
CA THR A 31 10.03 -4.21 10.60
C THR A 31 10.33 -4.35 9.11
N PHE A 32 11.37 -5.09 8.74
CA PHE A 32 11.78 -5.21 7.34
C PHE A 32 11.24 -6.46 6.67
N LEU A 33 10.64 -6.27 5.50
CA LEU A 33 10.04 -7.31 4.69
C LEU A 33 10.51 -7.15 3.24
N SER A 34 10.92 -8.26 2.63
CA SER A 34 11.22 -8.32 1.20
C SER A 34 10.18 -9.17 0.48
N ILE A 35 9.77 -8.73 -0.70
CA ILE A 35 8.85 -9.48 -1.57
C ILE A 35 9.52 -9.61 -2.93
N ARG A 36 9.66 -10.84 -3.40
CA ARG A 36 10.29 -11.14 -4.69
C ARG A 36 9.24 -11.42 -5.75
N ASN A 37 9.48 -10.87 -6.94
CA ASN A 37 8.67 -11.11 -8.14
C ASN A 37 7.17 -10.86 -7.96
N TYR A 38 6.79 -9.82 -7.19
CA TYR A 38 5.39 -9.49 -6.95
C TYR A 38 4.73 -8.99 -8.24
N LYS A 39 3.67 -9.66 -8.66
CA LYS A 39 2.80 -9.33 -9.79
C LYS A 39 1.62 -8.47 -9.33
N ASN A 40 1.53 -7.26 -9.86
CA ASN A 40 0.39 -6.38 -9.62
C ASN A 40 -0.78 -6.68 -10.59
N ASN A 41 -1.87 -5.92 -10.48
CA ASN A 41 -3.07 -6.11 -11.32
C ASN A 41 -2.85 -5.75 -12.81
N TRP A 42 -1.73 -5.13 -13.15
CA TRP A 42 -1.37 -4.70 -14.50
C TRP A 42 -0.23 -5.53 -15.09
N ASP A 43 0.01 -6.73 -14.54
CA ASP A 43 1.07 -7.66 -14.95
C ASP A 43 2.52 -7.14 -14.78
N GLU A 44 2.72 -6.04 -14.06
CA GLU A 44 4.06 -5.61 -13.67
C GLU A 44 4.61 -6.57 -12.61
N ARG A 45 5.85 -7.01 -12.79
CA ARG A 45 6.59 -7.82 -11.82
C ARG A 45 7.69 -7.00 -11.19
N SER A 46 7.74 -6.97 -9.87
CA SER A 46 8.70 -6.15 -9.12
C SER A 46 9.19 -6.83 -7.85
N ASP A 47 10.46 -6.61 -7.52
CA ASP A 47 10.99 -6.87 -6.19
C ASP A 47 10.78 -5.65 -5.30
N PHE A 48 10.37 -5.87 -4.06
CA PHE A 48 10.12 -4.84 -3.07
C PHE A 48 10.96 -5.04 -1.83
N SER A 49 11.40 -3.93 -1.24
CA SER A 49 11.89 -3.88 0.14
C SER A 49 11.07 -2.82 0.88
N VAL A 50 10.38 -3.27 1.93
CA VAL A 50 9.38 -2.47 2.62
C VAL A 50 9.55 -2.56 4.14
N CYS A 51 9.06 -1.54 4.82
CA CYS A 51 8.91 -1.51 6.26
C CYS A 51 7.43 -1.75 6.59
N PHE A 52 7.09 -2.83 7.30
CA PHE A 52 5.74 -3.09 7.82
C PHE A 52 5.72 -2.85 9.34
N HIS A 53 4.56 -2.96 10.00
CA HIS A 53 4.31 -2.43 11.36
C HIS A 53 4.36 -0.89 11.43
N ILE A 54 3.97 -0.22 10.36
CA ILE A 54 3.98 1.25 10.29
C ILE A 54 2.82 1.85 11.08
N ASP A 55 3.11 2.88 11.86
CA ASP A 55 2.07 3.75 12.43
C ASP A 55 1.56 4.70 11.34
N TYR A 56 0.37 4.41 10.83
CA TYR A 56 -0.29 5.21 9.82
C TYR A 56 -0.54 6.63 10.29
N LEU A 57 -0.99 6.83 11.53
CA LEU A 57 -1.26 8.17 12.06
C LEU A 57 0.04 8.97 12.19
N ASN A 58 1.13 8.34 12.61
CA ASN A 58 2.44 8.98 12.59
C ASN A 58 2.88 9.35 11.17
N ALA A 59 2.67 8.48 10.17
CA ALA A 59 2.95 8.80 8.77
C ALA A 59 2.10 9.97 8.26
N VAL A 60 0.84 10.08 8.70
CA VAL A 60 -0.03 11.23 8.40
C VAL A 60 0.49 12.51 9.05
N ARG A 61 0.89 12.48 10.35
CA ARG A 61 1.47 13.65 11.04
C ARG A 61 2.72 14.17 10.34
N ARG A 62 3.66 13.27 10.00
CA ARG A 62 4.87 13.65 9.25
C ARG A 62 4.55 14.20 7.86
N SER A 63 3.55 13.63 7.20
CA SER A 63 3.11 14.14 5.90
C SER A 63 2.47 15.52 6.02
N PHE A 64 1.72 15.78 7.09
CA PHE A 64 1.13 17.09 7.39
C PHE A 64 2.21 18.15 7.55
N GLU A 65 3.23 17.91 8.39
CA GLU A 65 4.37 18.83 8.60
C GLU A 65 5.07 19.20 7.27
N ILE A 66 5.29 18.21 6.39
CA ILE A 66 5.91 18.41 5.08
C ILE A 66 5.01 19.26 4.17
N VAL A 67 3.70 18.99 4.12
CA VAL A 67 2.77 19.73 3.25
C VAL A 67 2.49 21.14 3.78
N GLU A 68 2.44 21.31 5.10
CA GLU A 68 2.25 22.61 5.75
C GLU A 68 3.42 23.55 5.43
N SER A 69 4.66 23.04 5.51
CA SER A 69 5.88 23.79 5.19
C SER A 69 6.08 24.03 3.69
N PHE A 70 5.41 23.28 2.81
CA PHE A 70 5.48 23.48 1.36
C PHE A 70 4.85 24.80 0.93
N LYS A 71 5.65 25.67 0.30
CA LYS A 71 5.21 26.98 -0.24
C LYS A 71 5.20 26.95 -1.78
N PRO A 72 4.04 26.77 -2.43
CA PRO A 72 3.93 26.79 -3.88
C PRO A 72 4.48 28.07 -4.50
N ASN A 73 5.33 27.94 -5.52
CA ASN A 73 5.93 29.07 -6.22
C ASN A 73 6.19 28.68 -7.69
N ARG A 74 6.67 29.63 -8.51
CA ARG A 74 6.86 29.44 -9.96
C ARG A 74 7.90 28.38 -10.32
N SER A 75 8.84 28.02 -9.45
CA SER A 75 9.81 26.96 -9.74
C SER A 75 9.13 25.58 -9.82
N HIS A 76 8.11 25.34 -9.00
CA HIS A 76 7.36 24.09 -8.95
C HIS A 76 6.46 23.86 -10.17
N THR A 77 6.20 24.90 -10.96
CA THR A 77 5.37 24.84 -12.17
C THR A 77 6.21 24.76 -13.44
N LYS A 78 7.55 24.86 -13.34
CA LYS A 78 8.42 24.70 -14.50
C LYS A 78 8.32 23.26 -15.00
N ASN A 79 8.09 23.09 -16.29
CA ASN A 79 8.01 21.79 -16.98
C ASN A 79 6.77 20.93 -16.66
N ASN A 80 5.67 21.54 -16.19
CA ASN A 80 4.41 20.83 -16.04
C ASN A 80 3.21 21.74 -16.34
N SER A 81 2.02 21.13 -16.45
CA SER A 81 0.76 21.83 -16.72
C SER A 81 0.12 22.47 -15.47
N LEU A 82 0.85 22.53 -14.36
CA LEU A 82 0.34 23.05 -13.09
C LEU A 82 0.55 24.57 -12.99
N THR A 83 -0.32 25.21 -12.21
CA THR A 83 -0.19 26.62 -11.85
C THR A 83 0.07 26.75 -10.35
N VAL A 84 0.61 27.89 -9.91
CA VAL A 84 0.78 28.17 -8.48
C VAL A 84 -0.59 28.12 -7.77
N ARG A 85 -1.65 28.62 -8.42
CA ARG A 85 -3.02 28.56 -7.91
C ARG A 85 -3.50 27.12 -7.70
N SER A 86 -3.30 26.23 -8.68
CA SER A 86 -3.70 24.83 -8.54
C SER A 86 -2.91 24.10 -7.44
N LEU A 87 -1.64 24.43 -7.25
CA LEU A 87 -0.83 23.87 -6.17
C LEU A 87 -1.27 24.36 -4.79
N LYS A 88 -1.66 25.63 -4.64
CA LYS A 88 -2.23 26.15 -3.38
C LYS A 88 -3.52 25.44 -3.01
N SER A 89 -4.46 25.37 -3.96
CA SER A 89 -5.72 24.65 -3.75
C SER A 89 -5.49 23.18 -3.38
N ALA A 90 -4.60 22.49 -4.09
CA ALA A 90 -4.27 21.09 -3.78
C ALA A 90 -3.62 20.92 -2.40
N ARG A 91 -2.76 21.86 -1.98
CA ARG A 91 -2.16 21.87 -0.64
C ARG A 91 -3.24 21.98 0.44
N ASP A 92 -4.14 22.95 0.30
CA ASP A 92 -5.17 23.21 1.31
C ASP A 92 -6.14 22.02 1.44
N ASP A 93 -6.52 21.41 0.31
CA ASP A 93 -7.31 20.17 0.30
C ASP A 93 -6.62 19.00 1.00
N ILE A 94 -5.31 18.81 0.76
CA ILE A 94 -4.53 17.75 1.39
C ILE A 94 -4.43 17.98 2.90
N LEU A 95 -4.16 19.22 3.33
CA LEU A 95 -4.10 19.58 4.75
C LEU A 95 -5.44 19.32 5.43
N GLN A 96 -6.54 19.73 4.81
CA GLN A 96 -7.88 19.45 5.32
C GLN A 96 -8.12 17.93 5.47
N SER A 97 -7.74 17.13 4.46
CA SER A 97 -7.85 15.68 4.54
C SER A 97 -7.01 15.07 5.66
N PHE A 98 -5.84 15.61 5.95
CA PHE A 98 -5.00 15.15 7.06
C PHE A 98 -5.58 15.53 8.42
N VAL A 99 -6.11 16.75 8.57
CA VAL A 99 -6.81 17.18 9.81
C VAL A 99 -7.97 16.25 10.11
N LEU A 100 -8.82 15.97 9.11
CA LEU A 100 -9.95 15.05 9.25
C LEU A 100 -9.50 13.63 9.65
N THR A 101 -8.41 13.15 9.04
CA THR A 101 -7.85 11.82 9.35
C THR A 101 -7.29 11.76 10.77
N LEU A 102 -6.54 12.77 11.21
CA LEU A 102 -5.96 12.84 12.55
C LEU A 102 -7.02 13.02 13.64
N GLY A 103 -8.14 13.68 13.31
CA GLY A 103 -9.30 13.82 14.18
C GLY A 103 -10.21 12.59 14.22
N GLY A 104 -9.92 11.52 13.47
CA GLY A 104 -10.73 10.30 13.41
C GLY A 104 -12.07 10.46 12.66
N MET A 105 -12.27 11.58 11.98
CA MET A 105 -13.52 11.96 11.31
C MET A 105 -13.28 12.17 9.81
N ASN A 106 -12.72 11.18 9.11
CA ASN A 106 -12.59 11.27 7.66
C ASN A 106 -13.88 10.75 6.99
N PRO A 107 -14.80 11.62 6.54
CA PRO A 107 -16.07 11.19 5.94
C PRO A 107 -15.87 10.42 4.63
N ASN A 108 -14.69 10.51 4.02
CA ASN A 108 -14.34 9.81 2.78
C ASN A 108 -13.70 8.43 3.05
N TYR A 109 -13.61 7.99 4.31
CA TYR A 109 -13.06 6.67 4.63
C TYR A 109 -14.08 5.57 4.30
N THR A 110 -13.93 4.96 3.12
CA THR A 110 -14.88 3.94 2.61
C THR A 110 -14.57 2.51 3.06
N CYS A 111 -13.61 2.31 3.96
CA CYS A 111 -13.11 0.99 4.34
C CYS A 111 -13.46 0.60 5.78
N GLU A 112 -14.43 1.27 6.40
CA GLU A 112 -14.94 0.90 7.72
C GLU A 112 -15.60 -0.49 7.65
N GLY A 113 -15.24 -1.38 8.59
CA GLY A 113 -15.76 -2.76 8.64
C GLY A 113 -15.32 -3.70 7.51
N VAL A 114 -14.48 -3.26 6.57
CA VAL A 114 -14.06 -4.09 5.41
C VAL A 114 -12.96 -5.10 5.75
N TYR A 115 -12.22 -4.87 6.85
CA TYR A 115 -11.04 -5.65 7.17
C TYR A 115 -11.04 -6.10 8.63
N ASP A 116 -10.70 -7.37 8.84
CA ASP A 116 -10.49 -7.93 10.17
C ASP A 116 -9.01 -7.88 10.56
N PRO A 117 -8.68 -7.56 11.83
CA PRO A 117 -7.32 -7.65 12.31
C PRO A 117 -6.88 -9.12 12.36
N ILE A 118 -5.61 -9.38 12.03
CA ILE A 118 -4.98 -10.68 12.28
C ILE A 118 -4.20 -10.58 13.59
N LEU A 119 -4.42 -11.52 14.50
CA LEU A 119 -3.81 -11.51 15.83
C LEU A 119 -2.45 -12.23 15.82
N GLY A 120 -1.50 -11.68 16.58
CA GLY A 120 -0.19 -12.27 16.83
C GLY A 120 -0.24 -13.30 17.96
N SER A 121 0.92 -13.89 18.28
CA SER A 121 1.07 -14.83 19.41
C SER A 121 0.73 -14.22 20.77
N ASP A 122 0.75 -12.89 20.90
CA ASP A 122 0.39 -12.14 22.10
C ASP A 122 -1.08 -11.72 22.14
N ASN A 123 -1.91 -12.25 21.23
CA ASN A 123 -3.32 -11.93 21.05
C ASN A 123 -3.60 -10.45 20.72
N LYS A 124 -2.60 -9.72 20.21
CA LYS A 124 -2.75 -8.33 19.74
C LYS A 124 -2.78 -8.27 18.21
N PRO A 125 -3.45 -7.27 17.61
CA PRO A 125 -3.41 -7.07 16.17
C PRO A 125 -1.98 -6.88 15.65
N ILE A 126 -1.61 -7.64 14.62
CA ILE A 126 -0.34 -7.47 13.92
C ILE A 126 -0.45 -6.24 13.04
N GLN A 127 0.31 -5.20 13.38
CA GLN A 127 0.19 -3.91 12.73
C GLN A 127 0.51 -3.98 11.23
N GLY A 128 -0.40 -3.45 10.41
CA GLY A 128 -0.24 -3.46 8.96
C GLY A 128 -0.58 -4.79 8.28
N ILE A 129 -1.06 -5.80 9.01
CA ILE A 129 -1.60 -7.03 8.42
C ILE A 129 -3.08 -7.11 8.71
N LYS A 130 -3.88 -7.38 7.67
CA LYS A 130 -5.34 -7.41 7.78
C LYS A 130 -5.94 -8.43 6.83
N LEU A 131 -7.05 -9.03 7.23
CA LEU A 131 -7.81 -9.97 6.42
C LEU A 131 -8.97 -9.22 5.75
N HIS A 132 -9.18 -9.45 4.45
CA HIS A 132 -10.42 -9.05 3.79
C HIS A 132 -11.36 -10.26 3.76
N PRO A 133 -12.37 -10.37 4.65
CA PRO A 133 -13.21 -11.56 4.77
C PRO A 133 -13.94 -11.88 3.46
N GLY A 134 -14.52 -10.86 2.80
CA GLY A 134 -15.22 -11.06 1.52
C GLY A 134 -14.37 -11.53 0.33
N GLN A 135 -13.05 -11.27 0.35
CA GLN A 135 -12.12 -11.78 -0.67
C GLN A 135 -11.35 -13.02 -0.19
N ASN A 136 -11.40 -13.31 1.11
CA ASN A 136 -10.59 -14.32 1.77
C ASN A 136 -9.08 -14.16 1.50
N VAL A 137 -8.60 -12.91 1.49
CA VAL A 137 -7.22 -12.53 1.15
C VAL A 137 -6.57 -11.77 2.30
N VAL A 138 -5.30 -12.11 2.58
CA VAL A 138 -4.47 -11.35 3.51
C VAL A 138 -3.84 -10.15 2.80
N HIS A 139 -3.95 -8.97 3.39
CA HIS A 139 -3.35 -7.74 2.92
C HIS A 139 -2.23 -7.29 3.86
N ILE A 140 -1.14 -6.79 3.28
CA ILE A 140 -0.04 -6.15 4.01
C ILE A 140 0.03 -4.69 3.60
N ASN A 141 -0.15 -3.78 4.55
CA ASN A 141 0.18 -2.37 4.42
C ASN A 141 1.62 -2.14 4.90
N ALA A 142 2.43 -1.53 4.04
CA ALA A 142 3.83 -1.28 4.34
C ALA A 142 4.33 0.00 3.67
N LEU A 143 5.40 0.59 4.20
CA LEU A 143 6.11 1.70 3.60
C LEU A 143 7.23 1.18 2.69
N LYS A 144 7.11 1.42 1.39
CA LYS A 144 8.11 1.02 0.39
C LYS A 144 9.27 2.01 0.36
N PHE A 145 10.48 1.53 0.65
CA PHE A 145 11.70 2.30 0.43
C PHE A 145 12.46 1.87 -0.83
N ARG A 146 12.28 0.63 -1.31
CA ARG A 146 12.85 0.16 -2.58
C ARG A 146 11.86 -0.64 -3.41
N LYS A 147 11.86 -0.39 -4.71
CA LYS A 147 11.18 -1.21 -5.74
C LYS A 147 12.12 -1.38 -6.93
N LYS A 148 12.31 -2.62 -7.38
CA LYS A 148 13.02 -2.94 -8.62
C LYS A 148 12.02 -3.58 -9.57
N ILE A 149 11.72 -2.90 -10.68
CA ILE A 149 10.85 -3.45 -11.72
C ILE A 149 11.65 -4.50 -12.50
N LEU A 150 11.12 -5.72 -12.57
CA LEU A 150 11.67 -6.85 -13.32
C LEU A 150 11.01 -6.96 -14.69
N LYS A 151 9.69 -6.77 -14.74
CA LYS A 151 8.88 -6.72 -15.96
C LYS A 151 7.93 -5.55 -15.88
N GLN A 152 7.93 -4.68 -16.89
CA GLN A 152 6.96 -3.59 -16.99
C GLN A 152 5.55 -4.15 -17.19
N GLY A 153 4.58 -3.55 -16.51
CA GLY A 153 3.17 -3.86 -16.68
C GLY A 153 2.52 -3.06 -17.82
N SER A 154 1.30 -3.44 -18.18
CA SER A 154 0.45 -2.70 -19.12
C SER A 154 -0.53 -1.83 -18.35
N TYR A 155 -0.22 -0.54 -18.22
CA TYR A 155 -1.06 0.42 -17.52
C TYR A 155 -1.97 1.17 -18.52
N PRO A 156 -3.27 1.30 -18.22
CA PRO A 156 -4.16 2.10 -19.06
C PRO A 156 -3.75 3.58 -19.04
N ALA A 157 -4.00 4.28 -20.14
CA ALA A 157 -3.88 5.73 -20.16
C ALA A 157 -4.94 6.32 -19.21
N VAL A 158 -4.52 7.18 -18.28
CA VAL A 158 -5.42 7.82 -17.30
C VAL A 158 -5.40 9.33 -17.50
N ASN A 159 -6.51 9.88 -17.97
CA ASN A 159 -6.73 11.33 -18.06
C ASN A 159 -7.02 11.88 -16.66
N SER A 160 -5.96 12.23 -15.93
CA SER A 160 -6.07 12.77 -14.57
C SER A 160 -6.41 14.27 -14.62
N SER A 161 -7.34 14.72 -13.78
CA SER A 161 -7.64 16.15 -13.64
C SER A 161 -6.40 16.94 -13.17
N LYS A 162 -6.30 18.23 -13.51
CA LYS A 162 -5.19 19.10 -13.07
C LYS A 162 -5.04 19.11 -11.55
N GLU A 163 -6.18 19.08 -10.84
CA GLU A 163 -6.23 18.98 -9.38
C GLU A 163 -5.61 17.66 -8.88
N THR A 164 -5.96 16.53 -9.49
CA THR A 164 -5.37 15.22 -9.17
C THR A 164 -3.86 15.23 -9.41
N ILE A 165 -3.40 15.82 -10.51
CA ILE A 165 -1.97 15.93 -10.84
C ILE A 165 -1.26 16.80 -9.79
N ALA A 166 -1.85 17.92 -9.39
CA ALA A 166 -1.31 18.80 -8.35
C ALA A 166 -1.22 18.10 -6.98
N LYS A 167 -2.28 17.38 -6.57
CA LYS A 167 -2.29 16.59 -5.34
C LYS A 167 -1.20 15.51 -5.35
N ARG A 168 -1.07 14.77 -6.46
CA ARG A 168 -0.01 13.77 -6.63
C ARG A 168 1.38 14.39 -6.60
N PHE A 169 1.58 15.58 -7.18
CA PHE A 169 2.85 16.30 -7.13
C PHE A 169 3.25 16.59 -5.68
N ILE A 170 2.32 17.11 -4.87
CA ILE A 170 2.57 17.42 -3.46
C ILE A 170 2.82 16.15 -2.65
N MET A 171 1.96 15.14 -2.82
CA MET A 171 2.05 13.88 -2.08
C MET A 171 3.35 13.12 -2.32
N LYS A 172 3.99 13.24 -3.49
CA LYS A 172 5.30 12.61 -3.78
C LYS A 172 6.40 13.00 -2.78
N MET A 173 6.29 14.14 -2.13
CA MET A 173 7.25 14.58 -1.11
C MET A 173 6.98 13.95 0.27
N THR A 174 5.83 13.32 0.47
CA THR A 174 5.40 12.80 1.77
C THR A 174 5.65 11.30 1.89
N PRO A 175 5.85 10.76 3.12
CA PRO A 175 5.94 9.33 3.37
C PRO A 175 4.74 8.54 2.84
N LEU A 176 3.54 9.13 2.86
CA LEU A 176 2.33 8.46 2.40
C LEU A 176 2.36 8.09 0.90
N SER A 177 3.16 8.76 0.06
CA SER A 177 3.35 8.33 -1.33
C SER A 177 4.07 6.99 -1.49
N ASN A 178 4.76 6.55 -0.43
CA ASN A 178 5.44 5.29 -0.36
C ASN A 178 4.63 4.21 0.36
N LEU A 179 3.46 4.55 0.88
CA LEU A 179 2.54 3.57 1.42
C LEU A 179 2.02 2.67 0.30
N VAL A 180 2.21 1.36 0.46
CA VAL A 180 1.78 0.34 -0.49
C VAL A 180 1.00 -0.73 0.23
N GLN A 181 0.11 -1.39 -0.52
CA GLN A 181 -0.64 -2.55 -0.04
C GLN A 181 -0.38 -3.74 -0.95
N PHE A 182 -0.01 -4.87 -0.36
CA PHE A 182 0.16 -6.13 -1.05
C PHE A 182 -0.99 -7.06 -0.74
N LYS A 183 -1.57 -7.67 -1.78
CA LYS A 183 -2.47 -8.81 -1.65
C LYS A 183 -1.65 -10.10 -1.68
N LEU A 184 -1.78 -10.93 -0.65
CA LEU A 184 -1.16 -12.24 -0.61
C LEU A 184 -2.12 -13.27 -1.21
N VAL A 185 -1.81 -13.65 -2.44
CA VAL A 185 -2.58 -14.60 -3.24
C VAL A 185 -1.59 -15.57 -3.90
N PRO A 186 -1.91 -16.88 -3.99
CA PRO A 186 -1.11 -17.84 -4.76
C PRO A 186 -0.75 -17.32 -6.16
N GLY A 187 0.49 -17.53 -6.59
CA GLY A 187 1.01 -17.07 -7.87
C GLY A 187 1.24 -15.55 -8.03
N ARG A 188 0.92 -14.71 -7.04
CA ARG A 188 1.21 -13.25 -7.11
C ARG A 188 2.65 -12.89 -6.77
N PHE A 189 3.43 -13.75 -6.15
CA PHE A 189 4.81 -13.48 -5.76
C PHE A 189 5.55 -14.79 -5.54
N ASP A 190 6.87 -14.82 -5.71
CA ASP A 190 7.62 -16.07 -5.54
C ASP A 190 7.92 -16.33 -4.06
N GLU A 191 8.34 -15.28 -3.36
CA GLU A 191 8.79 -15.36 -1.97
C GLU A 191 8.58 -14.04 -1.25
N LEU A 192 8.07 -14.12 -0.03
CA LEU A 192 8.07 -13.05 0.94
C LEU A 192 8.96 -13.48 2.11
N THR A 193 9.91 -12.63 2.50
CA THR A 193 10.82 -12.90 3.62
C THR A 193 10.71 -11.81 4.67
N VAL A 194 10.58 -12.22 5.93
CA VAL A 194 10.65 -11.34 7.11
C VAL A 194 11.50 -12.03 8.18
N LYS A 195 12.60 -11.38 8.59
CA LYS A 195 13.67 -12.00 9.40
C LYS A 195 14.18 -13.32 8.77
N ARG A 196 13.84 -14.47 9.36
CA ARG A 196 14.20 -15.82 8.92
C ARG A 196 13.00 -16.61 8.40
N MET A 197 11.80 -16.03 8.45
CA MET A 197 10.57 -16.65 7.97
C MET A 197 10.38 -16.36 6.49
N LYS A 198 9.84 -17.36 5.79
CA LYS A 198 9.57 -17.32 4.36
C LYS A 198 8.15 -17.76 4.10
N ILE A 199 7.45 -17.01 3.26
CA ILE A 199 6.15 -17.37 2.67
C ILE A 199 6.40 -17.56 1.17
N LYS A 200 6.10 -18.75 0.65
CA LYS A 200 6.16 -19.03 -0.79
C LYS A 200 4.79 -18.76 -1.41
N GLY A 201 4.73 -17.92 -2.43
CA GLY A 201 3.49 -17.65 -3.16
C GLY A 201 3.31 -18.60 -4.35
N ILE A 202 3.47 -19.90 -4.07
CA ILE A 202 3.28 -21.01 -5.03
C ILE A 202 1.94 -20.83 -5.76
#